data_AF-A0A9X0JU84-F1
#
_entry.id   AF-A0A9X0JU84-F1
#
_cell.length_a   1.000
_cell.length_b   1.000
_cell.length_c   1.000
_cell.angle_alpha   90.00
_cell.angle_beta   90.00
_cell.angle_gamma   90.00
#
_symmetry.space_group_name_H-M   'P 1'
#
loop_
_entity.id
_entity.type
_entity.pdbx_description
1 polymer ?
#
loop_
_entity_poly.entity_id
_entity_poly.type
_entity_poly.pdbx_seq_one_letter_code
_entity_poly.pdbx_strand_id
1 'polypeptide(L)' 'MGVNELTEKKTTKQILCEGPVEGNGALFYRLRDDLDIMPGQLLEIGNGKNQTITKEEAELLLAAPSWNFREVAK' A
#
# COMPACT_ATOMS: atom_id res chain seq x y z
N MET A 1 33.16 12.41 -18.32
CA MET A 1 31.90 12.63 -17.58
C MET A 1 30.93 11.55 -18.03
N GLY A 2 30.81 10.46 -17.29
CA GLY A 2 29.94 9.33 -17.62
C GLY A 2 28.71 9.37 -16.74
N VAL A 3 27.55 9.66 -17.32
CA VAL A 3 26.24 9.51 -16.68
C VAL A 3 25.85 8.04 -16.75
N ASN A 4 26.23 7.25 -15.74
CA ASN A 4 25.70 5.89 -15.61
C ASN A 4 24.41 5.96 -14.79
N GLU A 5 23.33 6.03 -15.55
CA GLU A 5 22.00 5.47 -15.30
C GLU A 5 21.89 4.77 -13.93
N LEU A 6 21.24 5.47 -13.00
CA LEU A 6 20.65 4.85 -11.82
C LEU A 6 19.77 3.71 -12.33
N THR A 7 20.27 2.48 -12.22
CA THR A 7 19.42 1.30 -12.23
C THR A 7 18.50 1.43 -11.03
N GLU A 8 17.38 2.14 -11.20
CA GLU A 8 16.23 2.05 -10.32
C GLU A 8 15.80 0.59 -10.38
N LYS A 9 16.38 -0.23 -9.50
CA LYS A 9 15.78 -1.48 -9.08
C LYS A 9 14.36 -1.11 -8.70
N LYS A 10 13.41 -1.40 -9.59
CA LYS A 10 11.98 -1.39 -9.32
C LYS A 10 11.73 -2.38 -8.21
N THR A 11 12.05 -1.96 -6.99
CA THR A 11 11.63 -2.60 -5.78
C THR A 11 10.16 -2.26 -5.75
N THR A 12 9.33 -3.12 -6.35
CA THR A 12 7.88 -2.94 -6.30
C THR A 12 7.50 -3.04 -4.84
N LYS A 13 7.39 -1.87 -4.20
CA LYS A 13 6.92 -1.78 -2.83
C LYS A 13 5.43 -2.08 -2.84
N GLN A 14 5.04 -3.04 -2.02
CA GLN A 14 3.64 -3.38 -1.85
C GLN A 14 3.24 -3.08 -0.40
N ILE A 15 1.98 -2.72 -0.19
CA ILE A 15 1.38 -2.59 1.13
C ILE A 15 0.46 -3.80 1.33
N LEU A 16 0.68 -4.56 2.41
CA LEU A 16 -0.29 -5.55 2.87
C LEU A 16 -1.24 -4.88 3.86
N CYS A 17 -2.54 -5.00 3.62
CA CYS A 17 -3.56 -4.73 4.63
C CYS A 17 -3.69 -5.95 5.53
N GLU A 18 -3.31 -5.85 6.80
CA GLU A 18 -3.47 -6.96 7.76
C GLU A 18 -4.88 -6.97 8.37
N GLY A 19 -5.57 -5.84 8.34
CA GLY A 19 -6.95 -5.69 8.77
C GLY A 19 -7.13 -4.56 9.79
N PRO A 20 -8.34 -4.41 10.35
CA PRO A 20 -8.60 -3.42 11.39
C PRO A 20 -7.81 -3.75 12.67
N VAL A 21 -7.49 -2.73 13.46
CA VAL A 21 -6.96 -2.94 14.82
C VAL A 21 -8.00 -3.64 15.70
N GLU A 22 -7.56 -4.32 16.76
CA GLU A 22 -8.47 -4.99 17.68
C GLU A 22 -9.52 -4.00 18.25
N GLY A 23 -10.79 -4.41 18.24
CA GLY A 23 -11.92 -3.56 18.63
C GLY A 23 -12.48 -2.67 17.52
N ASN A 24 -11.80 -2.55 16.38
CA ASN A 24 -12.37 -1.91 15.19
C ASN A 24 -13.17 -2.95 14.37
N GLY A 25 -14.50 -2.88 14.44
CA GLY A 25 -15.43 -3.82 13.79
C GLY A 25 -15.68 -3.58 12.29
N ALA A 26 -14.85 -2.77 11.63
CA ALA A 26 -14.99 -2.48 10.20
C ALA A 26 -14.60 -3.69 9.33
N LEU A 27 -15.37 -3.94 8.27
CA LEU A 27 -15.14 -5.06 7.34
C LEU A 27 -14.10 -4.75 6.26
N PHE A 28 -13.98 -3.47 5.87
CA PHE A 28 -13.06 -2.98 4.85
C PHE A 28 -12.62 -1.54 5.17
N TYR A 29 -11.47 -1.13 4.64
CA TYR A 29 -10.98 0.24 4.71
C TYR A 29 -11.20 0.91 3.37
N ARG A 30 -11.95 2.03 3.34
CA ARG A 30 -12.13 2.82 2.13
C ARG A 30 -11.10 3.95 2.10
N LEU A 31 -10.14 3.87 1.18
CA LEU A 31 -9.13 4.92 1.00
C LEU A 31 -9.66 6.10 0.18
N ARG A 32 -10.46 5.79 -0.84
CA ARG A 32 -11.14 6.72 -1.75
C ARG A 32 -12.39 6.04 -2.30
N ASP A 33 -13.27 6.78 -2.97
CA ASP A 33 -14.63 6.32 -3.30
C ASP A 33 -14.69 5.03 -4.14
N ASP A 34 -13.66 4.73 -4.92
CA ASP A 34 -13.53 3.54 -5.78
C ASP A 34 -12.62 2.44 -5.20
N LEU A 35 -12.07 2.63 -4.00
CA LEU A 35 -11.05 1.74 -3.42
C LEU A 35 -11.41 1.28 -2.01
N ASP A 36 -12.07 0.12 -1.96
CA ASP A 36 -12.24 -0.69 -0.76
C ASP A 36 -11.08 -1.67 -0.62
N ILE A 37 -10.44 -1.66 0.56
CA ILE A 37 -9.31 -2.50 0.90
C ILE A 37 -9.76 -3.51 1.93
N MET A 38 -9.66 -4.79 1.55
CA MET A 38 -10.01 -5.92 2.42
C MET A 38 -8.80 -6.37 3.24
N PRO A 39 -9.01 -6.94 4.46
CA PRO A 39 -7.95 -7.65 5.16
C PRO A 39 -7.32 -8.75 4.30
N GLY A 40 -6.00 -8.83 4.30
CA GLY A 40 -5.19 -9.73 3.47
C GLY A 40 -4.87 -9.20 2.07
N GLN A 41 -5.38 -8.04 1.68
CA GLN A 41 -5.18 -7.49 0.34
C GLN A 41 -3.79 -6.86 0.17
N LEU A 42 -3.18 -7.10 -0.99
CA LEU A 42 -1.91 -6.49 -1.41
C LEU A 42 -2.17 -5.33 -2.37
N LEU A 43 -1.63 -4.17 -2.03
CA LEU A 43 -1.68 -2.95 -2.84
C LEU A 43 -0.30 -2.69 -3.43
N GLU A 44 -0.24 -2.43 -4.73
CA GLU A 44 1.03 -2.07 -5.40
C GLU A 44 1.18 -0.54 -5.41
N ILE A 45 2.34 -0.04 -5.00
CA ILE A 45 2.63 1.40 -5.06
C ILE A 45 3.14 1.74 -6.47
N GLY A 46 2.47 2.68 -7.18
CA GLY A 46 2.94 3.22 -8.46
C GLY A 46 2.08 2.84 -9.66
N ASN A 47 2.59 2.03 -10.60
CA ASN A 47 1.85 1.52 -11.77
C ASN A 47 1.89 -0.01 -11.75
N GLY A 48 1.08 -0.58 -10.84
CA GLY A 48 0.96 -2.02 -10.65
C GLY A 48 0.07 -2.69 -11.69
N LYS A 49 0.09 -4.03 -11.69
CA LYS A 49 -0.92 -4.85 -12.37
C LYS A 49 -2.14 -5.11 -11.49
N ASN A 50 -1.98 -4.93 -10.17
CA ASN A 50 -3.03 -5.08 -9.18
C ASN A 50 -3.66 -3.73 -8.82
N GLN A 51 -4.43 -3.72 -7.73
CA GLN A 51 -4.97 -2.51 -7.18
C GLN A 51 -3.82 -1.59 -6.72
N THR A 52 -3.79 -0.42 -7.34
CA THR A 52 -2.62 0.45 -7.35
C THR A 52 -2.91 1.71 -6.55
N ILE A 53 -1.96 2.10 -5.71
CA ILE A 53 -2.02 3.31 -4.88
C ILE A 53 -0.80 4.19 -5.16
N THR A 54 -0.94 5.49 -4.91
CA THR A 54 0.19 6.42 -4.97
C THR A 54 1.11 6.25 -3.75
N LYS A 55 2.27 6.89 -3.79
CA LYS A 55 3.20 6.87 -2.66
C LYS A 55 2.60 7.59 -1.45
N GLU A 56 1.92 8.71 -1.68
CA GLU A 56 1.25 9.51 -0.65
C GLU A 56 0.10 8.70 -0.02
N GLU A 57 -0.68 8.00 -0.83
CA GLU A 57 -1.71 7.06 -0.37
C GLU A 57 -1.12 5.95 0.50
N ALA A 58 0.03 5.39 0.11
CA ALA A 58 0.72 4.39 0.92
C ALA A 58 1.20 4.93 2.27
N GLU A 59 1.72 6.15 2.30
CA GLU A 59 2.12 6.84 3.54
C GLU A 59 0.91 7.07 4.47
N LEU A 60 -0.25 7.43 3.90
CA LEU A 60 -1.51 7.56 4.66
C LEU A 60 -1.97 6.23 5.26
N LEU A 61 -1.89 5.14 4.49
CA LEU A 61 -2.25 3.80 4.99
C LEU A 61 -1.33 3.38 6.14
N LEU A 62 -0.01 3.57 6.00
CA LEU A 62 0.96 3.23 7.05
C LEU A 62 0.79 4.08 8.31
N ALA A 63 0.23 5.28 8.19
CA ALA A 63 -0.05 6.17 9.31
C ALA A 63 -1.46 5.97 9.92
N ALA A 64 -2.29 5.07 9.36
CA ALA A 64 -3.66 4.89 9.81
C ALA A 64 -3.69 4.24 11.22
N PRO A 65 -4.24 4.91 12.25
CA PRO A 65 -4.22 4.38 13.62
C PRO A 65 -5.26 3.29 13.87
N SER A 66 -6.27 3.19 13.01
CA SER A 66 -7.41 2.27 13.16
C SER A 66 -7.26 0.98 12.35
N TRP A 67 -6.19 0.85 11.56
CA TRP A 67 -5.96 -0.28 10.68
C TRP A 67 -4.47 -0.62 10.61
N ASN A 68 -4.16 -1.91 10.50
CA ASN A 68 -2.80 -2.40 10.40
C ASN A 68 -2.42 -2.56 8.92
N PHE A 69 -1.43 -1.78 8.50
CA PHE A 69 -0.83 -1.85 7.17
C PHE A 69 0.68 -2.03 7.31
N ARG A 70 1.28 -2.85 6.45
CA ARG A 70 2.74 -3.03 6.43
C ARG A 70 3.33 -2.99 5.03
N GLU A 71 4.52 -2.40 4.91
CA GLU A 71 5.33 -2.52 3.70
C GLU A 71 5.85 -3.95 3.56
N VAL A 72 5.72 -4.50 2.36
CA VAL A 72 6.30 -5.77 1.95
C VAL A 72 7.12 -5.55 0.68
N ALA A 73 8.35 -6.08 0.68
CA ALA A 73 9.17 -6.16 -0.51
C ALA A 73 8.77 -7.42 -1.30
N LYS A 74 8.75 -7.30 -2.62
CA LYS A 74 8.55 -8.43 -3.54
C LYS A 74 9.83 -9.24 -3.71
#